data_AF-A0A965NEZ5-F1
#
_entry.id   AF-A0A965NEZ5-F1
#
_cell.length_a   1.000
_cell.length_b   1.000
_cell.length_c   1.000
_cell.angle_alpha   90.00
_cell.angle_beta   90.00
_cell.angle_gamma   90.00
#
_symmetry.space_group_name_H-M   'P 1'
#
loop_
_entity.id
_entity.type
_entity.pdbx_description
1 polymer ?
#
loop_
_entity_poly.entity_id
_entity_poly.type
_entity_poly.pdbx_seq_one_letter_code
_entity_poly.pdbx_strand_id
1 'polypeptide(L)'
;MTVRRFVSTLTMSTILSLSLMSVVPAVASVESHGVKKKCDQAALVRYNSYKNASRAIVAAYKTVIEAAKVTYRAAQQSGISSVRKAARANYEAALANAQNTRAAALSALGPAPSVPQGCKAAEIHS
;
A
#
# COMPACT_ATOMS: atom_id res chain seq x y z
N MET A 1 0.70 46.50 37.41
CA MET A 1 1.56 45.41 36.89
C MET A 1 1.37 44.26 37.87
N THR A 2 0.95 43.04 37.51
CA THR A 2 1.58 42.13 36.54
C THR A 2 0.59 41.03 36.12
N VAL A 3 0.38 40.87 34.81
CA VAL A 3 0.23 39.62 34.00
C VAL A 3 -0.81 38.57 34.45
N ARG A 4 -2.01 38.46 33.84
CA ARG A 4 -2.41 37.81 32.57
C ARG A 4 -1.97 36.34 32.34
N ARG A 5 -2.96 35.44 32.48
CA ARG A 5 -3.46 34.43 31.50
C ARG A 5 -2.60 33.18 31.12
N PHE A 6 -3.15 32.02 31.52
CA PHE A 6 -3.70 30.91 30.69
C PHE A 6 -2.81 29.86 29.98
N VAL A 7 -3.37 28.63 30.03
CA VAL A 7 -3.23 27.43 29.17
C VAL A 7 -2.15 26.40 29.51
N SER A 8 -2.66 25.24 29.95
CA SER A 8 -2.01 23.93 29.94
C SER A 8 -1.62 23.45 28.55
N THR A 9 -0.45 22.83 28.43
CA THR A 9 -0.25 21.72 27.48
C THR A 9 0.89 20.82 27.98
N LEU A 10 0.52 19.60 28.35
CA LEU A 10 1.44 18.46 28.50
C LEU A 10 1.79 17.96 27.09
N THR A 11 3.06 17.91 26.75
CA THR A 11 3.58 16.96 25.76
C THR A 11 4.99 16.51 26.15
N MET A 12 5.08 15.25 26.60
CA MET A 12 6.31 14.51 26.81
C MET A 12 6.95 14.24 25.44
N SER A 13 8.15 14.77 25.21
CA SER A 13 8.99 14.41 24.07
C SER A 13 10.20 13.64 24.61
N THR A 14 10.13 12.30 24.56
CA THR A 14 11.30 11.45 24.75
C THR A 14 12.01 11.28 23.41
N ILE A 15 13.17 11.90 23.34
CA ILE A 15 14.17 11.78 22.29
C ILE A 15 14.75 10.36 22.34
N LEU A 16 14.70 9.61 21.24
CA LEU A 16 15.52 8.41 21.08
C LEU A 16 16.45 8.61 19.88
N SER A 17 17.67 8.98 20.23
CA SER A 17 18.85 9.08 19.40
C SER A 17 19.16 7.74 18.71
N LEU A 18 19.27 7.74 17.39
CA LEU A 18 19.91 6.66 16.64
C LEU A 18 21.10 7.24 15.89
N SER A 19 22.26 6.94 16.47
CA SER A 19 23.60 7.34 16.05
C SER A 19 23.91 6.91 14.62
N LEU A 20 24.44 7.85 13.84
CA LEU A 20 25.14 7.56 12.57
C LEU A 20 26.40 6.74 12.87
N MET A 21 26.59 5.59 12.20
CA MET A 21 27.91 4.99 12.04
C MET A 21 28.21 4.60 10.59
N SER A 22 29.28 5.24 10.12
CA SER A 22 30.28 4.93 9.08
C SER A 22 29.92 4.09 7.85
N VAL A 23 30.14 4.75 6.73
CA VAL A 23 30.40 4.23 5.39
C VAL A 23 31.69 3.38 5.38
N VAL A 24 31.61 2.16 4.86
CA VAL A 24 32.75 1.45 4.25
C VAL A 24 32.26 0.80 2.96
N PRO A 25 32.80 1.13 1.78
CA PRO A 25 32.51 0.40 0.56
C PRO A 25 33.45 -0.82 0.51
N ALA A 26 32.93 -2.00 0.84
CA ALA A 26 33.62 -3.24 0.48
C ALA A 26 33.24 -3.58 -0.97
N VAL A 27 34.05 -3.12 -1.92
CA VAL A 27 34.09 -3.66 -3.27
C VAL A 27 34.58 -5.11 -3.15
N ALA A 28 33.71 -6.07 -3.42
CA ALA A 28 34.10 -7.45 -3.68
C ALA A 28 33.48 -7.84 -5.02
N SER A 29 34.27 -7.65 -6.08
CA SER A 29 34.06 -8.33 -7.34
C SER A 29 34.41 -9.80 -7.13
N VAL A 30 33.45 -10.70 -7.35
CA VAL A 30 33.73 -12.13 -7.55
C VAL A 30 32.88 -12.59 -8.74
N GLU A 31 33.53 -12.73 -9.89
CA GLU A 31 33.08 -13.63 -10.94
C GLU A 31 32.96 -15.04 -10.37
N SER A 32 31.82 -15.70 -10.56
CA SER A 32 31.76 -17.15 -10.47
C SER A 32 30.61 -17.69 -11.31
N HIS A 33 30.95 -18.04 -12.54
CA HIS A 33 30.23 -19.06 -13.29
C HIS A 33 30.27 -20.38 -12.49
N GLY A 34 29.12 -20.95 -12.11
CA GLY A 34 29.05 -22.36 -11.70
C GLY A 34 28.56 -22.71 -10.29
N VAL A 35 27.81 -21.86 -9.58
CA VAL A 35 27.17 -22.26 -8.30
C VAL A 35 25.67 -22.45 -8.50
N LYS A 36 25.13 -23.64 -8.20
CA LYS A 36 23.68 -23.85 -8.04
C LYS A 36 23.17 -22.77 -7.09
N LYS A 37 22.49 -21.73 -7.61
CA LYS A 37 21.99 -20.59 -6.83
C LYS A 37 21.08 -21.15 -5.73
N LYS A 38 21.58 -21.22 -4.50
CA LYS A 38 20.77 -21.53 -3.33
C LYS A 38 19.65 -20.48 -3.31
N CYS A 39 18.41 -20.94 -3.19
CA CYS A 39 17.25 -20.04 -3.15
C CYS A 39 17.44 -19.05 -2.00
N ASP A 40 17.44 -17.75 -2.31
CA ASP A 40 17.38 -16.71 -1.29
C ASP A 40 15.94 -16.65 -0.76
N GLN A 41 15.70 -17.40 0.31
CA GLN A 41 14.40 -17.49 0.96
C GLN A 41 13.92 -16.13 1.47
N ALA A 42 14.83 -15.23 1.89
CA ALA A 42 14.47 -13.90 2.34
C ALA A 42 14.04 -12.99 1.18
N ALA A 43 14.64 -13.14 -0.01
CA ALA A 43 14.17 -12.49 -1.22
C ALA A 43 12.82 -13.04 -1.68
N LEU A 44 12.58 -14.35 -1.57
CA LEU A 44 11.30 -14.98 -1.90
C LEU A 44 10.14 -14.53 -1.00
N VAL A 45 10.38 -14.47 0.32
CA VAL A 45 9.38 -13.95 1.26
C VAL A 45 9.04 -12.50 0.93
N ARG A 46 10.04 -11.63 0.72
CA ARG A 46 9.81 -10.22 0.33
C ARG A 46 9.02 -10.10 -0.97
N TYR A 47 9.34 -10.89 -1.98
CA TYR A 47 8.62 -10.90 -3.26
C TYR A 47 7.15 -11.34 -3.08
N ASN A 48 6.90 -12.41 -2.34
CA ASN A 48 5.54 -12.91 -2.10
C ASN A 48 4.73 -11.94 -1.23
N SER A 49 5.32 -11.34 -0.20
CA SER A 49 4.68 -10.28 0.61
C SER A 49 4.27 -9.08 -0.25
N TYR A 50 5.16 -8.61 -1.14
CA TYR A 50 4.84 -7.53 -2.08
C TYR A 50 3.68 -7.91 -3.00
N LYS A 51 3.73 -9.12 -3.60
CA LYS A 51 2.69 -9.62 -4.50
C LYS A 51 1.33 -9.74 -3.80
N ASN A 52 1.32 -10.25 -2.58
CA ASN A 52 0.10 -10.40 -1.77
C ASN A 52 -0.48 -9.05 -1.36
N ALA A 53 0.36 -8.10 -0.92
CA ALA A 53 -0.06 -6.75 -0.58
C ALA A 53 -0.64 -6.00 -1.80
N SER A 54 0.02 -6.08 -2.96
CA SER A 54 -0.47 -5.51 -4.21
C SER A 54 -1.84 -6.09 -4.62
N ARG A 55 -2.01 -7.42 -4.50
CA ARG A 55 -3.30 -8.08 -4.73
C ARG A 55 -4.37 -7.63 -3.76
N ALA A 56 -4.06 -7.50 -2.47
CA ALA A 56 -4.99 -7.04 -1.44
C ALA A 56 -5.50 -5.62 -1.72
N ILE A 57 -4.61 -4.71 -2.14
CA ILE A 57 -4.99 -3.33 -2.54
C ILE A 57 -5.92 -3.34 -3.74
N VAL A 58 -5.64 -4.16 -4.76
CA VAL A 58 -6.51 -4.29 -5.93
C VAL A 58 -7.86 -4.90 -5.55
N ALA A 59 -7.90 -5.87 -4.65
CA ALA A 59 -9.13 -6.48 -4.16
C ALA A 59 -9.98 -5.46 -3.39
N ALA A 60 -9.38 -4.71 -2.45
CA ALA A 60 -10.07 -3.66 -1.70
C ALA A 60 -10.67 -2.58 -2.63
N TYR A 61 -9.92 -2.16 -3.65
CA TYR A 61 -10.41 -1.23 -4.68
C TYR A 61 -11.65 -1.77 -5.41
N LYS A 62 -11.63 -3.06 -5.81
CA LYS A 62 -12.78 -3.70 -6.46
C LYS A 62 -14.01 -3.74 -5.54
N THR A 63 -13.83 -4.07 -4.26
CA THR A 63 -14.93 -4.12 -3.29
C THR A 63 -15.63 -2.77 -3.15
N VAL A 64 -14.87 -1.67 -3.06
CA VAL A 64 -15.44 -0.31 -2.97
C VAL A 64 -16.27 0.02 -4.21
N ILE A 65 -15.78 -0.32 -5.41
CA ILE A 65 -16.50 -0.07 -6.66
C ILE A 65 -17.77 -0.91 -6.76
N GLU A 66 -17.70 -2.21 -6.42
CA GLU A 66 -18.88 -3.07 -6.48
C GLU A 66 -19.96 -2.62 -5.49
N ALA A 67 -19.59 -2.19 -4.28
CA ALA A 67 -20.53 -1.59 -3.35
C ALA A 67 -21.21 -0.34 -3.93
N ALA A 68 -20.43 0.56 -4.55
CA ALA A 68 -20.97 1.76 -5.19
C ALA A 68 -21.88 1.43 -6.39
N LYS A 69 -21.56 0.38 -7.16
CA LYS A 69 -22.41 -0.11 -8.27
C LYS A 69 -23.74 -0.63 -7.77
N VAL A 70 -23.77 -1.38 -6.66
CA VAL A 70 -25.01 -1.89 -6.08
C VAL A 70 -25.94 -0.74 -5.69
N THR A 71 -25.41 0.29 -5.03
CA THR A 71 -26.18 1.50 -4.69
C THR A 71 -26.71 2.22 -5.93
N TYR A 72 -25.89 2.33 -6.99
CA TYR A 72 -26.33 2.94 -8.25
C TYR A 72 -27.44 2.13 -8.94
N ARG A 73 -27.33 0.79 -8.96
CA ARG A 73 -28.38 -0.09 -9.52
C ARG A 73 -29.69 0.02 -8.74
N ALA A 74 -29.64 0.04 -7.40
CA ALA A 74 -30.82 0.25 -6.57
C ALA A 74 -31.47 1.61 -6.83
N ALA A 75 -30.68 2.66 -7.00
CA ALA A 75 -31.18 4.00 -7.35
C ALA A 75 -31.84 4.02 -8.75
N GLN A 76 -31.31 3.29 -9.73
CA GLN A 76 -31.95 3.17 -11.04
C GLN A 76 -33.33 2.50 -10.97
N GLN A 77 -33.46 1.47 -10.14
CA GLN A 77 -34.73 0.76 -9.93
C GLN A 77 -35.81 1.62 -9.27
N SER A 78 -35.43 2.66 -8.51
CA SER A 78 -36.39 3.55 -7.84
C SER A 78 -37.24 4.41 -8.79
N GLY A 79 -36.80 4.62 -10.04
CA GLY A 79 -37.49 5.49 -11.01
C GLY A 79 -37.41 7.00 -10.72
N ILE A 80 -36.99 7.41 -9.52
CA ILE A 80 -36.96 8.82 -9.10
C ILE A 80 -35.73 9.53 -9.72
N SER A 81 -35.96 10.56 -10.54
CA SER A 81 -34.90 11.28 -11.27
C SER A 81 -33.83 11.90 -10.36
N SER A 82 -34.25 12.54 -9.26
CA SER A 82 -33.32 13.16 -8.29
C SER A 82 -32.43 12.13 -7.59
N VAL A 83 -32.99 10.98 -7.22
CA VAL A 83 -32.26 9.86 -6.60
C VAL A 83 -31.23 9.29 -7.59
N ARG A 84 -31.60 9.12 -8.87
CA ARG A 84 -30.66 8.67 -9.91
C ARG A 84 -29.50 9.64 -10.12
N LYS A 85 -29.76 10.95 -10.15
CA LYS A 85 -28.73 11.99 -10.31
C LYS A 85 -27.77 12.00 -9.11
N ALA A 86 -28.31 11.95 -7.89
CA ALA A 86 -27.50 11.90 -6.67
C ALA A 86 -26.66 10.62 -6.59
N ALA A 87 -27.26 9.46 -6.89
CA ALA A 87 -26.54 8.19 -6.89
C ALA A 87 -25.43 8.13 -7.95
N ARG A 88 -25.65 8.74 -9.13
CA ARG A 88 -24.61 8.87 -10.16
C ARG A 88 -23.43 9.72 -9.67
N ALA A 89 -23.70 10.88 -9.09
CA ALA A 89 -22.66 11.76 -8.55
C ALA A 89 -21.85 11.05 -7.44
N ASN A 90 -22.54 10.33 -6.54
CA ASN A 90 -21.90 9.53 -5.50
C ASN A 90 -21.05 8.39 -6.08
N TYR A 91 -21.53 7.72 -7.13
CA TYR A 91 -20.77 6.68 -7.83
C TYR A 91 -19.50 7.23 -8.48
N GLU A 92 -19.59 8.35 -9.18
CA GLU A 92 -18.45 9.02 -9.83
C GLU A 92 -17.42 9.50 -8.79
N ALA A 93 -17.87 10.09 -7.68
CA ALA A 93 -17.00 10.50 -6.58
C ALA A 93 -16.31 9.30 -5.89
N ALA A 94 -17.06 8.21 -5.65
CA ALA A 94 -16.50 6.98 -5.09
C ALA A 94 -15.45 6.37 -6.03
N LEU A 95 -15.68 6.41 -7.35
CA LEU A 95 -14.73 5.91 -8.34
C LEU A 95 -13.42 6.72 -8.33
N ALA A 96 -13.51 8.05 -8.31
CA ALA A 96 -12.36 8.94 -8.26
C ALA A 96 -11.56 8.75 -6.95
N ASN A 97 -12.24 8.70 -5.81
CA ASN A 97 -11.61 8.46 -4.51
C ASN A 97 -10.94 7.09 -4.45
N ALA A 98 -11.61 6.04 -4.96
CA ALA A 98 -11.04 4.70 -5.00
C ALA A 98 -9.79 4.63 -5.88
N GLN A 99 -9.78 5.33 -7.03
CA GLN A 99 -8.62 5.40 -7.92
C GLN A 99 -7.43 6.10 -7.24
N ASN A 100 -7.67 7.23 -6.59
CA ASN A 100 -6.64 7.98 -5.86
C ASN A 100 -6.07 7.14 -4.70
N THR A 101 -6.93 6.48 -3.93
CA THR A 101 -6.50 5.61 -2.83
C THR A 101 -5.71 4.40 -3.34
N ARG A 102 -6.12 3.79 -4.46
CA ARG A 102 -5.36 2.69 -5.08
C ARG A 102 -3.98 3.17 -5.54
N ALA A 103 -3.90 4.32 -6.20
CA ALA A 103 -2.64 4.87 -6.68
C ALA A 103 -1.69 5.20 -5.52
N ALA A 104 -2.21 5.83 -4.45
CA ALA A 104 -1.46 6.13 -3.24
C ALA A 104 -0.97 4.85 -2.53
N ALA A 105 -1.83 3.84 -2.38
CA ALA A 105 -1.49 2.58 -1.73
C ALA A 105 -0.45 1.77 -2.52
N LEU A 106 -0.55 1.75 -3.86
CA LEU A 106 0.46 1.11 -4.71
C LEU A 106 1.78 1.88 -4.70
N SER A 107 1.75 3.20 -4.60
CA SER A 107 2.98 4.02 -4.47
C SER A 107 3.66 3.80 -3.11
N ALA A 108 2.87 3.68 -2.04
CA ALA A 108 3.38 3.41 -0.69
C ALA A 108 3.99 2.00 -0.53
N LEU A 109 3.59 1.05 -1.38
CA LEU A 109 4.20 -0.28 -1.47
C LEU A 109 5.67 -0.23 -1.92
N GLY A 110 6.07 0.86 -2.57
CA GLY A 110 7.40 1.03 -3.13
C GLY A 110 7.63 0.19 -4.39
N PRO A 111 8.87 0.17 -4.91
CA PRO A 111 9.21 -0.59 -6.10
C PRO A 111 9.09 -2.10 -5.87
N ALA A 112 8.60 -2.81 -6.89
CA ALA A 112 8.51 -4.26 -6.84
C ALA A 112 9.92 -4.88 -6.71
N PRO A 113 10.15 -5.79 -5.75
CA PRO A 113 11.41 -6.52 -5.67
C PRO A 113 11.56 -7.44 -6.89
N SER A 114 12.81 -7.66 -7.33
CA SER A 114 13.12 -8.59 -8.41
C SER A 114 12.68 -10.01 -8.07
N VAL A 115 12.20 -10.76 -9.08
CA VAL A 115 11.89 -12.18 -8.92
C VAL A 115 13.16 -12.93 -8.50
N PRO A 116 13.17 -13.64 -7.36
CA PRO A 116 14.35 -14.33 -6.89
C PRO A 116 14.75 -15.46 -7.86
N GLN A 117 16.03 -15.50 -8.23
CA GLN A 117 16.58 -16.54 -9.11
C GLN A 117 16.89 -17.82 -8.33
N GLY A 118 16.74 -18.99 -8.97
CA GLY A 118 17.04 -20.29 -8.35
C GLY A 118 15.96 -20.78 -7.36
N CYS A 119 15.06 -19.92 -6.93
CA CYS A 119 13.80 -20.31 -6.32
C CYS A 119 12.82 -20.64 -7.46
N LYS A 120 12.38 -21.90 -7.61
CA LYS A 120 11.11 -22.15 -8.32
C LYS A 120 10.10 -21.26 -7.63
N ALA A 121 9.52 -20.29 -8.34
CA ALA A 121 8.58 -19.34 -7.79
C ALA A 121 7.55 -20.14 -6.98
N ALA A 122 7.70 -20.15 -5.67
CA ALA A 122 6.83 -20.91 -4.80
C ALA A 122 5.50 -20.17 -4.88
N GLU A 123 4.63 -20.67 -5.76
CA GLU A 123 3.21 -20.48 -5.60
C GLU A 123 2.91 -20.98 -4.19
N ILE A 124 2.81 -20.05 -3.25
CA ILE A 124 2.24 -20.32 -1.95
C ILE A 124 0.75 -20.54 -2.23
N HIS A 125 0.40 -21.75 -2.68
CA HIS A 125 -0.92 -22.31 -2.50
C HIS A 125 -1.01 -22.63 -1.02
N SER A 126 -1.73 -21.77 -0.31
CA SER A 126 -2.29 -22.04 1.01
C SER A 126 -3.75 -21.65 0.95
#